data_AF-A0AAD7RFE7-F1
#
_entry.id   AF-A0AAD7RFE7-F1
#
_cell.length_a   1.000
_cell.length_b   1.000
_cell.length_c   1.000
_cell.angle_alpha   90.00
_cell.angle_beta   90.00
_cell.angle_gamma   90.00
#
_symmetry.space_group_name_H-M   'P 1'
#
loop_
_entity.id
_entity.type
_entity.pdbx_description
1 polymer ?
#
loop_
_entity_poly.entity_id
_entity_poly.type
_entity_poly.pdbx_seq_one_letter_code
_entity_poly.pdbx_strand_id
1 'polypeptide(L)'
;MSCLPIDHPEVHQQFMHGGFSVQLGSQNPFGRIPVDQTTEETVNRDTQTAGGTKGFSLKRAAVERYYLTSGYRSNYLKQLRRILGCGMSHFSHPDLQMPRIIRDEADVQSIVKLLEDDWTNPFDPMKRWRKFLSSSANKANLIRFLVAEWKTPKLRDRLNDKQLYVASEESCLHITKDQWAEVASLQSNQEEADIRMILNAAHAAEEGYSAVVVTADDTDVLLLCLAFSADISCPLFQNCGTKNRVRYLDITKLRQALGDCVCNAVIGMYAYTGCDTLSAFTGRGKLRALKLIMRSEHFQEVFRKLGQSGELSMDLFKKLQAFTCKLYTASMTTEDINTARHQLFCAQCGELESSQLPPCESSATSACPKPSRAWLGQK
;
A
#
# COMPACT_ATOMS: atom_id res chain seq x y z
N MET A 1 -35.64 -14.40 -11.10
CA MET A 1 -37.00 -14.17 -11.65
C MET A 1 -37.24 -15.20 -12.74
N SER A 2 -37.54 -16.44 -12.38
CA SER A 2 -37.25 -17.60 -13.24
C SER A 2 -38.47 -18.26 -13.90
N CYS A 3 -39.70 -17.78 -13.71
CA CYS A 3 -40.86 -18.20 -14.50
C CYS A 3 -41.99 -17.14 -14.55
N LEU A 4 -41.68 -15.98 -15.14
CA LEU A 4 -42.65 -14.88 -15.38
C LEU A 4 -44.02 -15.31 -15.96
N PRO A 5 -44.12 -16.26 -16.91
CA PRO A 5 -45.41 -16.71 -17.44
C PRO A 5 -46.29 -17.44 -16.42
N ILE A 6 -45.69 -18.02 -15.38
CA ILE A 6 -46.38 -18.85 -14.38
C ILE A 6 -46.64 -18.02 -13.12
N ASP A 7 -45.62 -17.29 -12.67
CA ASP A 7 -45.65 -16.55 -11.41
C ASP A 7 -46.44 -15.23 -11.54
N HIS A 8 -46.40 -14.59 -12.73
CA HIS A 8 -47.02 -13.29 -13.01
C HIS A 8 -47.56 -13.21 -14.45
N PRO A 9 -48.62 -13.99 -14.78
CA PRO A 9 -49.10 -14.15 -16.15
C PRO A 9 -49.57 -12.83 -16.80
N GLU A 10 -50.16 -11.92 -16.03
CA GLU A 10 -50.58 -10.60 -16.52
C GLU A 10 -49.40 -9.70 -16.91
N VAL A 11 -48.31 -9.76 -16.15
CA VAL A 11 -47.07 -9.01 -16.42
C VAL A 11 -46.38 -9.58 -17.66
N HIS A 12 -46.35 -10.91 -17.78
CA HIS A 12 -45.85 -11.58 -18.97
C HIS A 12 -46.70 -11.24 -20.21
N GLN A 13 -48.03 -11.21 -20.10
CA GLN A 13 -48.91 -10.81 -21.18
C GLN A 13 -48.64 -9.36 -21.60
N GLN A 14 -48.57 -8.42 -20.66
CA GLN A 14 -48.18 -7.03 -20.92
C GLN A 14 -46.82 -6.91 -21.61
N PHE A 15 -45.84 -7.70 -21.18
CA PHE A 15 -44.52 -7.76 -21.80
C PHE A 15 -44.58 -8.21 -23.26
N MET A 16 -45.31 -9.30 -23.54
CA MET A 16 -45.49 -9.82 -24.90
C MET A 16 -46.25 -8.85 -25.82
N HIS A 17 -47.09 -7.98 -25.27
CA HIS A 17 -47.78 -6.91 -26.02
C HIS A 17 -46.94 -5.63 -26.15
N GLY A 18 -45.68 -5.63 -25.67
CA GLY A 18 -44.76 -4.50 -25.78
C GLY A 18 -45.00 -3.37 -24.78
N GLY A 19 -45.79 -3.60 -23.73
CA GLY A 19 -46.17 -2.60 -22.71
C GLY A 19 -45.03 -2.08 -21.83
N PHE A 20 -43.80 -2.53 -22.05
CA PHE A 20 -42.60 -2.14 -21.31
C PHE A 20 -41.71 -1.12 -22.06
N SER A 21 -42.10 -0.72 -23.27
CA SER A 21 -41.40 0.32 -24.02
C SER A 21 -42.39 1.31 -24.63
N VAL A 22 -42.06 2.59 -24.62
CA VAL A 22 -42.89 3.67 -25.15
C VAL A 22 -42.16 4.37 -26.28
N GLN A 23 -42.91 4.81 -27.29
CA GLN A 23 -42.38 5.59 -28.40
C GLN A 23 -42.77 7.06 -28.21
N LEU A 24 -41.78 7.93 -28.00
CA LEU A 24 -42.02 9.36 -27.77
C LEU A 24 -42.21 10.18 -29.06
N GLY A 25 -41.67 9.70 -30.20
CA GLY A 25 -41.70 10.42 -31.47
C GLY A 25 -42.54 9.70 -32.53
N SER A 26 -43.29 10.47 -33.33
CA SER A 26 -44.14 9.92 -34.40
C SER A 26 -43.38 9.47 -35.65
N GLN A 27 -42.09 9.80 -35.77
CA GLN A 27 -41.31 9.60 -37.02
C GLN A 27 -40.19 8.56 -36.93
N ASN A 28 -39.88 7.99 -35.76
CA ASN A 28 -38.85 6.96 -35.61
C ASN A 28 -39.40 5.68 -34.93
N PRO A 29 -39.84 4.68 -35.71
CA PRO A 29 -40.44 3.44 -35.17
C PRO A 29 -39.44 2.55 -34.40
N PHE A 30 -38.13 2.76 -34.55
CA PHE A 30 -37.09 1.99 -33.87
C PHE A 30 -36.61 2.61 -32.55
N GLY A 31 -37.08 3.81 -32.20
CA GLY A 31 -36.65 4.56 -31.00
C GLY A 31 -37.51 4.34 -29.76
N ARG A 32 -37.98 3.10 -29.49
CA ARG A 32 -38.75 2.82 -28.27
C ARG A 32 -37.82 2.78 -27.06
N ILE A 33 -38.20 3.45 -25.98
CA ILE A 33 -37.43 3.50 -24.74
C ILE A 33 -38.23 2.88 -23.59
N PRO A 34 -37.58 2.37 -22.53
CA PRO A 34 -38.26 1.88 -21.34
C PRO A 34 -39.28 2.88 -20.75
N VAL A 35 -40.37 2.37 -20.16
CA VAL A 35 -41.48 3.18 -19.62
C VAL A 35 -41.03 4.11 -18.48
N ASP A 36 -40.08 3.66 -17.65
CA ASP A 36 -39.49 4.48 -16.59
C ASP A 36 -38.74 5.67 -17.19
N GLN A 37 -37.84 5.43 -18.14
CA GLN A 37 -37.09 6.47 -18.87
C GLN A 37 -38.04 7.41 -19.62
N THR A 38 -39.14 6.91 -20.16
CA THR A 38 -40.19 7.72 -20.78
C THR A 38 -40.81 8.71 -19.80
N THR A 39 -41.11 8.24 -18.58
CA THR A 39 -41.69 9.07 -17.52
C THR A 39 -40.70 10.14 -17.07
N GLU A 40 -39.41 9.78 -17.01
CA GLU A 40 -38.30 10.71 -16.74
C GLU A 40 -38.18 11.81 -17.81
N GLU A 41 -38.14 11.42 -19.08
CA GLU A 41 -37.94 12.33 -20.22
C GLU A 41 -39.19 13.16 -20.60
N THR A 42 -40.36 12.88 -20.02
CA THR A 42 -41.62 13.60 -20.34
C THR A 42 -42.26 14.31 -19.14
N VAL A 43 -42.67 13.55 -18.13
CA VAL A 43 -43.44 14.04 -16.97
C VAL A 43 -42.48 14.70 -15.98
N ASN A 44 -41.36 14.02 -15.69
CA ASN A 44 -40.43 14.46 -14.66
C ASN A 44 -39.31 15.36 -15.19
N ARG A 45 -39.16 15.49 -16.52
CA ARG A 45 -38.06 16.22 -17.17
C ARG A 45 -37.83 17.61 -16.59
N ASP A 46 -38.90 18.37 -16.42
CA ASP A 46 -38.83 19.76 -15.93
C ASP A 46 -38.69 19.86 -14.40
N THR A 47 -38.66 18.71 -13.71
CA THR A 47 -38.50 18.58 -12.24
C THR A 47 -37.26 17.79 -11.84
N GLN A 48 -36.49 17.25 -12.79
CA GLN A 48 -35.25 16.55 -12.49
C GLN A 48 -34.08 17.54 -12.38
N THR A 49 -33.22 17.31 -11.40
CA THR A 49 -31.92 17.99 -11.23
C THR A 49 -30.80 16.99 -11.46
N ALA A 50 -29.62 17.43 -11.89
CA ALA A 50 -28.44 16.57 -12.02
C ALA A 50 -28.15 15.89 -10.67
N GLY A 51 -28.30 14.55 -10.60
CA GLY A 51 -28.12 13.75 -9.37
C GLY A 51 -29.41 13.29 -8.67
N GLY A 52 -30.59 13.57 -9.23
CA GLY A 52 -31.87 13.13 -8.67
C GLY A 52 -32.17 13.73 -7.27
N THR A 53 -33.13 13.18 -6.55
CA THR A 53 -33.51 13.68 -5.21
C THR A 53 -32.41 13.53 -4.16
N LYS A 54 -31.48 12.58 -4.35
CA LYS A 54 -30.28 12.42 -3.49
C LYS A 54 -29.33 13.63 -3.58
N GLY A 55 -29.16 14.20 -4.77
CA GLY A 55 -28.33 15.40 -4.95
C GLY A 55 -28.98 16.70 -4.45
N PHE A 56 -30.29 16.69 -4.20
CA PHE A 56 -31.06 17.87 -3.81
C PHE A 56 -31.09 18.11 -2.28
N SER A 57 -31.44 17.09 -1.49
CA SER A 57 -31.46 17.18 -0.02
C SER A 57 -31.66 15.82 0.63
N LEU A 58 -30.91 15.53 1.71
CA LEU A 58 -31.12 14.34 2.53
C LEU A 58 -32.19 14.54 3.64
N LYS A 59 -32.76 15.75 3.77
CA LYS A 59 -33.77 16.05 4.81
C LYS A 59 -35.18 15.68 4.33
N ARG A 60 -35.80 14.69 4.99
CA ARG A 60 -37.13 14.14 4.64
C ARG A 60 -38.23 15.19 4.41
N ALA A 61 -38.36 16.18 5.30
CA ALA A 61 -39.38 17.23 5.16
C ALA A 61 -39.16 18.18 3.95
N ALA A 62 -37.93 18.29 3.45
CA ALA A 62 -37.64 19.04 2.23
C ALA A 62 -38.01 18.21 0.99
N VAL A 63 -37.74 16.91 1.03
CA VAL A 63 -38.10 15.95 -0.03
C VAL A 63 -39.62 15.82 -0.18
N GLU A 64 -40.36 15.73 0.93
CA GLU A 64 -41.84 15.65 0.90
C GLU A 64 -42.48 16.91 0.28
N ARG A 65 -42.03 18.12 0.70
CA ARG A 65 -42.49 19.38 0.08
C ARG A 65 -42.11 19.50 -1.39
N TYR A 66 -40.96 18.97 -1.78
CA TYR A 66 -40.52 18.94 -3.17
C TYR A 66 -41.49 18.13 -4.04
N TYR A 67 -41.84 16.91 -3.61
CA TYR A 67 -42.78 16.07 -4.34
C TYR A 67 -44.21 16.61 -4.35
N LEU A 68 -44.67 17.25 -3.27
CA LEU A 68 -46.00 17.87 -3.22
C LEU A 68 -46.15 19.07 -4.17
N THR A 69 -45.05 19.77 -4.50
CA THR A 69 -45.06 20.99 -5.32
C THR A 69 -44.53 20.80 -6.75
N SER A 70 -43.98 19.63 -7.05
CA SER A 70 -43.31 19.31 -8.33
C SER A 70 -44.25 19.46 -9.54
N GLY A 71 -45.48 18.96 -9.44
CA GLY A 71 -46.48 19.06 -10.52
C GLY A 71 -46.84 20.49 -10.88
N TYR A 72 -47.01 21.36 -9.88
CA TYR A 72 -47.29 22.78 -10.10
C TYR A 72 -46.09 23.49 -10.75
N ARG A 73 -44.87 23.23 -10.26
CA ARG A 73 -43.64 23.82 -10.81
C ARG A 73 -43.42 23.42 -12.28
N SER A 74 -43.63 22.16 -12.61
CA SER A 74 -43.56 21.65 -13.99
C SER A 74 -44.55 22.38 -14.90
N ASN A 75 -45.80 22.54 -14.47
CA ASN A 75 -46.83 23.22 -15.26
C ASN A 75 -46.49 24.71 -15.47
N TYR A 76 -46.07 25.43 -14.43
CA TYR A 76 -45.63 26.82 -14.54
C TYR A 76 -44.45 26.98 -15.50
N LEU A 77 -43.43 26.12 -15.40
CA LEU A 77 -42.27 26.16 -16.30
C LEU A 77 -42.65 25.87 -17.75
N LYS A 78 -43.58 24.93 -18.01
CA LYS A 78 -44.10 24.63 -19.36
C LYS A 78 -44.82 25.85 -19.96
N GLN A 79 -45.65 26.53 -19.17
CA GLN A 79 -46.33 27.74 -19.62
C GLN A 79 -45.33 28.88 -19.87
N LEU A 80 -44.36 29.06 -18.99
CA LEU A 80 -43.33 30.09 -19.13
C LEU A 80 -42.51 29.91 -20.41
N ARG A 81 -42.08 28.67 -20.72
CA ARG A 81 -41.35 28.35 -21.96
C ARG A 81 -42.19 28.60 -23.21
N ARG A 82 -43.51 28.32 -23.17
CA ARG A 82 -44.44 28.66 -24.26
C ARG A 82 -44.52 30.16 -24.49
N ILE A 83 -44.63 30.94 -23.41
CA ILE A 83 -44.70 32.41 -23.48
C ILE A 83 -43.41 33.00 -24.05
N LEU A 84 -42.25 32.42 -23.71
CA LEU A 84 -40.94 32.86 -24.18
C LEU A 84 -40.57 32.36 -25.59
N GLY A 85 -41.46 31.65 -26.28
CA GLY A 85 -41.21 31.16 -27.64
C GLY A 85 -40.16 30.04 -27.76
N CYS A 86 -39.76 29.43 -26.65
CA CYS A 86 -38.83 28.30 -26.63
C CYS A 86 -39.57 27.00 -27.02
N GLY A 87 -39.90 26.86 -28.31
CA GLY A 87 -40.49 25.65 -28.87
C GLY A 87 -39.57 24.43 -28.77
N MET A 88 -40.18 23.23 -28.75
CA MET A 88 -39.49 21.95 -28.64
C MET A 88 -38.48 21.79 -29.78
N SER A 89 -37.19 21.73 -29.44
CA SER A 89 -36.14 21.33 -30.39
C SER A 89 -36.48 19.96 -30.96
N HIS A 90 -36.19 19.74 -32.25
CA HIS A 90 -36.21 18.41 -32.84
C HIS A 90 -35.51 17.43 -31.89
N PHE A 91 -36.18 16.33 -31.52
CA PHE A 91 -35.64 15.33 -30.61
C PHE A 91 -34.45 14.61 -31.28
N SER A 92 -33.26 15.19 -31.18
CA SER A 92 -32.00 14.45 -31.34
C SER A 92 -31.71 13.77 -30.01
N HIS A 93 -31.52 12.46 -30.02
CA HIS A 93 -31.18 11.69 -28.82
C HIS A 93 -29.98 12.34 -28.09
N PRO A 94 -30.03 12.55 -26.77
CA PRO A 94 -28.94 13.22 -26.02
C PRO A 94 -27.59 12.56 -26.23
N ASP A 95 -27.56 11.24 -26.39
CA ASP A 95 -26.34 10.48 -26.64
C ASP A 95 -25.74 10.67 -28.04
N LEU A 96 -26.47 11.29 -28.98
CA LEU A 96 -25.98 11.60 -30.33
C LEU A 96 -25.53 13.07 -30.45
N GLN A 97 -25.40 13.79 -29.34
CA GLN A 97 -24.89 15.15 -29.35
C GLN A 97 -23.35 15.17 -29.48
N MET A 98 -22.83 16.15 -30.20
CA MET A 98 -21.39 16.34 -30.44
C MET A 98 -20.51 16.23 -29.18
N PRO A 99 -20.88 16.78 -27.99
CA PRO A 99 -20.06 16.64 -26.80
C PRO A 99 -19.93 15.20 -26.30
N ARG A 100 -20.96 14.37 -26.50
CA ARG A 100 -20.92 12.94 -26.13
C ARG A 100 -20.03 12.17 -27.09
N ILE A 101 -20.16 12.42 -28.39
CA ILE A 101 -19.34 11.82 -29.44
C ILE A 101 -17.85 12.11 -29.20
N ILE A 102 -17.49 13.36 -28.88
CA ILE A 102 -16.10 13.74 -28.57
C ILE A 102 -15.55 12.99 -27.36
N ARG A 103 -16.37 12.77 -26.31
CA ARG A 103 -15.96 12.00 -25.14
C ARG A 103 -15.76 10.53 -25.50
N ASP A 104 -16.72 9.94 -26.21
CA ASP A 104 -16.65 8.54 -26.60
C ASP A 104 -15.43 8.29 -27.52
N GLU A 105 -15.09 9.22 -28.42
CA GLU A 105 -13.86 9.18 -29.22
C GLU A 105 -12.59 9.28 -28.36
N ALA A 106 -12.59 10.14 -27.34
CA ALA A 106 -11.47 10.24 -26.39
C ALA A 106 -11.28 8.95 -25.58
N ASP A 107 -12.37 8.32 -25.14
CA ASP A 107 -12.35 7.05 -24.42
C ASP A 107 -11.81 5.92 -25.32
N VAL A 108 -12.21 5.89 -26.60
CA VAL A 108 -11.66 4.96 -27.60
C VAL A 108 -10.16 5.17 -27.79
N GLN A 109 -9.70 6.41 -27.94
CA GLN A 109 -8.26 6.69 -28.06
C GLN A 109 -7.48 6.28 -26.81
N SER A 110 -8.06 6.45 -25.61
CA SER A 110 -7.44 5.99 -24.37
C SER A 110 -7.28 4.47 -24.36
N ILE A 111 -8.26 3.72 -24.87
CA ILE A 111 -8.16 2.26 -24.99
C ILE A 111 -7.07 1.88 -25.98
N VAL A 112 -7.05 2.48 -27.19
CA VAL A 112 -6.01 2.22 -28.20
C VAL A 112 -4.62 2.47 -27.65
N LYS A 113 -4.41 3.58 -26.94
CA LYS A 113 -3.15 3.88 -26.28
C LYS A 113 -2.76 2.82 -25.26
N LEU A 114 -3.71 2.31 -24.48
CA LEU A 114 -3.48 1.20 -23.56
C LEU A 114 -3.11 -0.09 -24.32
N LEU A 115 -3.70 -0.35 -25.49
CA LEU A 115 -3.32 -1.48 -26.35
C LEU A 115 -1.87 -1.36 -26.85
N GLU A 116 -1.46 -0.15 -27.24
CA GLU A 116 -0.16 0.12 -27.85
C GLU A 116 0.98 0.23 -26.82
N ASP A 117 0.75 0.91 -25.70
CA ASP A 117 1.79 1.25 -24.73
C ASP A 117 1.85 0.27 -23.53
N ASP A 118 0.69 -0.19 -23.05
CA ASP A 118 0.56 -0.90 -21.76
C ASP A 118 0.19 -2.37 -21.89
N TRP A 119 -0.34 -2.81 -23.03
CA TRP A 119 -0.64 -4.23 -23.24
C TRP A 119 0.64 -5.04 -23.13
N THR A 120 0.61 -6.03 -22.25
CA THR A 120 1.81 -6.76 -21.85
C THR A 120 2.33 -7.56 -23.05
N ASN A 121 3.38 -7.05 -23.71
CA ASN A 121 4.09 -7.78 -24.76
C ASN A 121 4.69 -9.06 -24.15
N PRO A 122 4.21 -10.26 -24.52
CA PRO A 122 4.68 -11.50 -23.94
C PRO A 122 6.11 -11.85 -24.35
N PHE A 123 6.77 -11.05 -25.21
CA PHE A 123 8.15 -11.23 -25.65
C PHE A 123 9.12 -10.16 -25.13
N ASP A 124 8.68 -9.23 -24.28
CA ASP A 124 9.56 -8.24 -23.64
C ASP A 124 10.37 -8.89 -22.48
N PRO A 125 11.70 -9.02 -22.60
CA PRO A 125 12.55 -9.67 -21.60
C PRO A 125 12.55 -8.94 -20.24
N MET A 126 12.40 -7.62 -20.24
CA MET A 126 12.50 -6.78 -19.05
C MET A 126 11.20 -6.82 -18.22
N LYS A 127 10.04 -6.86 -18.89
CA LYS A 127 8.74 -7.10 -18.23
C LYS A 127 8.65 -8.54 -17.70
N ARG A 128 9.19 -9.54 -18.43
CA ARG A 128 9.29 -10.93 -17.95
C ARG A 128 10.19 -11.08 -16.72
N TRP A 129 11.34 -10.41 -16.68
CA TRP A 129 12.25 -10.53 -15.54
C TRP A 129 11.64 -9.97 -14.26
N ARG A 130 10.95 -8.82 -14.33
CA ARG A 130 10.19 -8.28 -13.19
C ARG A 130 9.11 -9.25 -12.69
N LYS A 131 8.35 -9.87 -13.60
CA LYS A 131 7.34 -10.88 -13.25
C LYS A 131 7.96 -12.19 -12.75
N PHE A 132 9.10 -12.59 -13.29
CA PHE A 132 9.83 -13.76 -12.82
C PHE A 132 10.30 -13.53 -11.39
N LEU A 133 10.95 -12.39 -11.12
CA LEU A 133 11.41 -11.99 -9.80
C LEU A 133 10.31 -11.56 -8.84
N SER A 134 9.04 -11.42 -9.24
CA SER A 134 7.94 -11.19 -8.30
C SER A 134 7.48 -12.47 -7.59
N SER A 135 7.86 -13.66 -8.10
CA SER A 135 7.56 -14.95 -7.48
C SER A 135 8.68 -15.36 -6.53
N SER A 136 8.36 -15.62 -5.27
CA SER A 136 9.30 -16.12 -4.25
C SER A 136 9.94 -17.45 -4.68
N ALA A 137 9.14 -18.37 -5.24
CA ALA A 137 9.63 -19.65 -5.74
C ALA A 137 10.65 -19.47 -6.88
N ASN A 138 10.43 -18.51 -7.77
CA ASN A 138 11.37 -18.22 -8.86
C ASN A 138 12.67 -17.60 -8.33
N LYS A 139 12.60 -16.69 -7.35
CA LYS A 139 13.79 -16.16 -6.68
C LYS A 139 14.61 -17.28 -6.03
N ALA A 140 13.96 -18.19 -5.29
CA ALA A 140 14.61 -19.33 -4.68
C ALA A 140 15.27 -20.25 -5.73
N ASN A 141 14.56 -20.56 -6.81
CA ASN A 141 15.11 -21.36 -7.91
C ASN A 141 16.30 -20.68 -8.61
N LEU A 142 16.26 -19.35 -8.78
CA LEU A 142 17.38 -18.60 -9.33
C LEU A 142 18.60 -18.68 -8.41
N ILE A 143 18.43 -18.52 -7.09
CA ILE A 143 19.53 -18.66 -6.13
C ILE A 143 20.11 -20.07 -6.17
N ARG A 144 19.28 -21.12 -6.15
CA ARG A 144 19.73 -22.52 -6.29
C ARG A 144 20.54 -22.74 -7.58
N PHE A 145 20.04 -22.22 -8.70
CA PHE A 145 20.73 -22.30 -9.98
C PHE A 145 22.10 -21.61 -9.92
N LEU A 146 22.16 -20.38 -9.40
CA LEU A 146 23.41 -19.64 -9.25
C LEU A 146 24.40 -20.37 -8.35
N VAL A 147 23.92 -20.93 -7.22
CA VAL A 147 24.74 -21.75 -6.33
C VAL A 147 25.31 -22.97 -7.05
N ALA A 148 24.48 -23.71 -7.79
CA ALA A 148 24.92 -24.86 -8.57
C ALA A 148 25.98 -24.48 -9.60
N GLU A 149 25.78 -23.38 -10.33
CA GLU A 149 26.74 -22.85 -11.28
C GLU A 149 28.07 -22.46 -10.59
N TRP A 150 28.01 -21.76 -9.46
CA TRP A 150 29.21 -21.35 -8.70
C TRP A 150 29.95 -22.52 -8.05
N LYS A 151 29.35 -23.72 -7.96
CA LYS A 151 30.08 -24.94 -7.57
C LYS A 151 30.94 -25.52 -8.69
N THR A 152 30.68 -25.15 -9.95
CA THR A 152 31.44 -25.67 -11.10
C THR A 152 32.87 -25.13 -11.14
N PRO A 153 33.87 -25.91 -11.58
CA PRO A 153 35.26 -25.43 -11.71
C PRO A 153 35.37 -24.15 -12.53
N LYS A 154 34.63 -24.07 -13.65
CA LYS A 154 34.64 -22.93 -14.57
C LYS A 154 34.32 -21.58 -13.89
N LEU A 155 33.36 -21.55 -12.97
CA LEU A 155 33.02 -20.31 -12.26
C LEU A 155 33.88 -20.10 -11.02
N ARG A 156 34.28 -21.16 -10.32
CA ARG A 156 35.20 -21.05 -9.18
C ARG A 156 36.57 -20.52 -9.58
N ASP A 157 37.05 -20.85 -10.77
CA ASP A 157 38.28 -20.26 -11.34
C ASP A 157 38.21 -18.73 -11.44
N ARG A 158 37.01 -18.15 -11.56
CA ARG A 158 36.82 -16.69 -11.61
C ARG A 158 36.94 -16.01 -10.26
N LEU A 159 36.93 -16.75 -9.15
CA LEU A 159 37.11 -16.21 -7.81
C LEU A 159 38.57 -15.78 -7.57
N ASN A 160 39.54 -16.39 -8.26
CA ASN A 160 40.98 -16.21 -7.99
C ASN A 160 41.29 -16.46 -6.51
N ASP A 161 41.68 -15.43 -5.78
CA ASP A 161 42.02 -15.40 -4.36
C ASP A 161 40.83 -15.04 -3.45
N LYS A 162 39.65 -14.79 -4.05
CA LYS A 162 38.45 -14.40 -3.31
C LYS A 162 37.71 -15.60 -2.76
N GLN A 163 37.02 -15.35 -1.66
CA GLN A 163 36.09 -16.29 -1.03
C GLN A 163 34.67 -15.79 -1.24
N LEU A 164 33.76 -16.70 -1.55
CA LEU A 164 32.36 -16.40 -1.77
C LEU A 164 31.51 -17.15 -0.74
N TYR A 165 30.72 -16.40 0.03
CA TYR A 165 29.71 -16.94 0.91
C TYR A 165 28.33 -16.72 0.27
N VAL A 166 27.54 -17.79 0.12
CA VAL A 166 26.21 -17.73 -0.51
C VAL A 166 25.18 -18.33 0.43
N ALA A 167 24.28 -17.50 0.93
CA ALA A 167 23.07 -17.95 1.62
C ALA A 167 22.07 -18.51 0.59
N SER A 168 21.58 -19.72 0.84
CA SER A 168 20.57 -20.38 0.01
C SER A 168 19.63 -21.17 0.91
N GLU A 169 18.37 -20.75 0.98
CA GLU A 169 17.41 -21.31 1.93
C GLU A 169 17.99 -21.30 3.34
N GLU A 170 17.97 -22.38 4.10
CA GLU A 170 18.48 -22.38 5.46
C GLU A 170 20.01 -22.45 5.55
N SER A 171 20.71 -22.83 4.48
CA SER A 171 22.15 -23.05 4.51
C SER A 171 22.96 -21.87 3.98
N CYS A 172 24.25 -21.88 4.31
CA CYS A 172 25.24 -20.97 3.74
C CYS A 172 26.43 -21.78 3.21
N LEU A 173 26.86 -21.49 1.99
CA LEU A 173 27.98 -22.16 1.34
C LEU A 173 29.19 -21.24 1.28
N HIS A 174 30.33 -21.76 1.71
CA HIS A 174 31.64 -21.18 1.44
C HIS A 174 32.20 -21.80 0.17
N ILE A 175 32.51 -20.96 -0.81
CA ILE A 175 33.04 -21.36 -2.12
C ILE A 175 34.36 -20.64 -2.33
N THR A 176 35.40 -21.41 -2.58
CA THR A 176 36.72 -20.93 -3.01
C THR A 176 37.02 -21.44 -4.41
N LYS A 177 38.16 -21.06 -4.97
CA LYS A 177 38.63 -21.60 -6.24
C LYS A 177 38.71 -23.14 -6.22
N ASP A 178 39.27 -23.70 -5.15
CA ASP A 178 39.63 -25.12 -5.08
C ASP A 178 38.51 -26.00 -4.51
N GLN A 179 37.74 -25.50 -3.54
CA GLN A 179 36.70 -26.29 -2.87
C GLN A 179 35.42 -25.49 -2.57
N TRP A 180 34.39 -26.20 -2.10
CA TRP A 180 33.20 -25.60 -1.52
C TRP A 180 32.70 -26.47 -0.37
N ALA A 181 32.15 -25.84 0.66
CA ALA A 181 31.60 -26.52 1.84
C ALA A 181 30.44 -25.70 2.43
N GLU A 182 29.56 -26.37 3.17
CA GLU A 182 28.55 -25.68 3.98
C GLU A 182 29.16 -25.14 5.28
N VAL A 183 28.71 -23.96 5.70
CA VAL A 183 29.18 -23.25 6.90
C VAL A 183 28.09 -23.32 7.96
N ALA A 184 28.21 -24.28 8.87
CA ALA A 184 27.21 -24.56 9.89
C ALA A 184 26.90 -23.34 10.79
N SER A 185 27.91 -22.51 11.10
CA SER A 185 27.74 -21.29 11.90
C SER A 185 26.88 -20.22 11.22
N LEU A 186 26.71 -20.30 9.89
CA LEU A 186 25.90 -19.38 9.09
C LEU A 186 24.56 -19.98 8.65
N GLN A 187 24.20 -21.18 9.15
CA GLN A 187 22.88 -21.75 8.93
C GLN A 187 21.83 -20.91 9.66
N SER A 188 20.74 -20.57 8.97
CA SER A 188 19.72 -19.67 9.51
C SER A 188 18.34 -19.93 8.92
N ASN A 189 17.32 -19.92 9.76
CA ASN A 189 15.92 -19.96 9.33
C ASN A 189 15.33 -18.59 8.99
N GLN A 190 16.12 -17.50 9.11
CA GLN A 190 15.67 -16.15 8.79
C GLN A 190 15.45 -16.02 7.29
N GLU A 191 14.27 -15.64 6.81
CA GLU A 191 14.03 -15.53 5.36
C GLU A 191 14.69 -14.27 4.77
N GLU A 192 14.73 -13.17 5.53
CA GLU A 192 15.12 -11.85 5.05
C GLU A 192 16.65 -11.71 4.88
N ALA A 193 17.05 -11.07 3.79
CA ALA A 193 18.47 -10.94 3.42
C ALA A 193 19.21 -9.93 4.32
N ASP A 194 18.54 -8.86 4.73
CA ASP A 194 19.08 -7.79 5.57
C ASP A 194 19.55 -8.29 6.94
N ILE A 195 18.79 -9.16 7.61
CA ILE A 195 19.18 -9.80 8.87
C ILE A 195 20.35 -10.76 8.65
N ARG A 196 20.31 -11.56 7.57
CA ARG A 196 21.42 -12.46 7.22
C ARG A 196 22.72 -11.71 6.91
N MET A 197 22.65 -10.49 6.38
CA MET A 197 23.84 -9.66 6.17
C MET A 197 24.53 -9.32 7.50
N ILE A 198 23.77 -9.08 8.57
CA ILE A 198 24.32 -8.84 9.91
C ILE A 198 24.96 -10.10 10.48
N LEU A 199 24.31 -11.26 10.32
CA LEU A 199 24.89 -12.55 10.71
C LEU A 199 26.24 -12.81 10.01
N ASN A 200 26.31 -12.54 8.70
CA ASN A 200 27.56 -12.66 7.94
C ASN A 200 28.61 -11.64 8.38
N ALA A 201 28.21 -10.41 8.76
CA ALA A 201 29.12 -9.40 9.29
C ALA A 201 29.73 -9.82 10.64
N ALA A 202 28.91 -10.37 11.54
CA ALA A 202 29.37 -10.91 12.82
C ALA A 202 30.34 -12.08 12.60
N HIS A 203 29.99 -13.04 11.72
CA HIS A 203 30.87 -14.15 11.39
C HIS A 203 32.22 -13.68 10.81
N ALA A 204 32.21 -12.69 9.89
CA ALA A 204 33.46 -12.13 9.38
C ALA A 204 34.30 -11.47 10.48
N ALA A 205 33.69 -10.80 11.45
CA ALA A 205 34.43 -10.26 12.58
C ALA A 205 35.04 -11.38 13.45
N GLU A 206 34.33 -12.48 13.67
CA GLU A 206 34.81 -13.67 14.41
C GLU A 206 35.96 -14.39 13.69
N GLU A 207 35.92 -14.46 12.35
CA GLU A 207 36.99 -15.00 11.51
C GLU A 207 38.23 -14.08 11.44
N GLY A 208 38.21 -12.93 12.12
CA GLY A 208 39.35 -12.03 12.25
C GLY A 208 39.52 -11.04 11.10
N TYR A 209 38.48 -10.79 10.29
CA TYR A 209 38.52 -9.75 9.28
C TYR A 209 38.61 -8.35 9.93
N SER A 210 39.47 -7.50 9.36
CA SER A 210 39.79 -6.18 9.94
C SER A 210 38.68 -5.13 9.79
N ALA A 211 37.74 -5.34 8.88
CA ALA A 211 36.57 -4.50 8.67
C ALA A 211 35.53 -5.24 7.81
N VAL A 212 34.26 -4.83 7.93
CA VAL A 212 33.15 -5.32 7.12
C VAL A 212 32.47 -4.17 6.39
N VAL A 213 32.19 -4.37 5.10
CA VAL A 213 31.40 -3.44 4.28
C VAL A 213 30.11 -4.12 3.85
N VAL A 214 29.00 -3.64 4.38
CA VAL A 214 27.64 -4.07 4.00
C VAL A 214 27.18 -3.23 2.82
N THR A 215 27.02 -3.83 1.64
CA THR A 215 26.57 -3.12 0.44
C THR A 215 25.06 -3.24 0.28
N ALA A 216 24.34 -2.17 0.59
CA ALA A 216 22.89 -2.09 0.45
C ALA A 216 22.42 -0.63 0.40
N ASP A 217 21.46 -0.34 -0.47
CA ASP A 217 20.77 0.96 -0.53
C ASP A 217 19.60 1.06 0.44
N ASP A 218 19.26 -0.04 1.10
CA ASP A 218 18.13 -0.12 2.00
C ASP A 218 18.37 0.63 3.33
N THR A 219 17.34 1.34 3.78
CA THR A 219 17.35 2.01 5.08
C THR A 219 17.28 1.00 6.22
N ASP A 220 16.64 -0.15 6.00
CA ASP A 220 16.48 -1.17 7.03
C ASP A 220 17.82 -1.81 7.37
N VAL A 221 18.65 -2.06 6.35
CA VAL A 221 20.03 -2.51 6.53
C VAL A 221 20.87 -1.50 7.31
N LEU A 222 20.66 -0.18 7.11
CA LEU A 222 21.35 0.85 7.91
C LEU A 222 20.96 0.80 9.38
N LEU A 223 19.66 0.66 9.66
CA LEU A 223 19.14 0.58 11.01
C LEU A 223 19.63 -0.69 11.73
N LEU A 224 19.67 -1.82 11.02
CA LEU A 224 20.21 -3.07 11.54
C LEU A 224 21.72 -2.98 11.81
N CYS A 225 22.50 -2.39 10.89
CA CYS A 225 23.93 -2.14 11.12
C CYS A 225 24.15 -1.28 12.37
N LEU A 226 23.35 -0.23 12.57
CA LEU A 226 23.44 0.62 13.76
C LEU A 226 23.09 -0.13 15.04
N ALA A 227 22.03 -0.93 15.02
CA ALA A 227 21.56 -1.69 16.17
C ALA A 227 22.63 -2.69 16.65
N PHE A 228 23.22 -3.46 15.72
CA PHE A 228 24.12 -4.57 16.02
C PHE A 228 25.62 -4.23 15.96
N SER A 229 25.96 -2.98 15.63
CA SER A 229 27.36 -2.53 15.54
C SER A 229 28.19 -2.73 16.82
N ALA A 230 27.56 -2.77 18.00
CA ALA A 230 28.26 -3.04 19.26
C ALA A 230 28.60 -4.54 19.44
N ASP A 231 27.86 -5.42 18.77
CA ASP A 231 28.05 -6.87 18.83
C ASP A 231 29.05 -7.36 17.76
N ILE A 232 29.44 -6.48 16.83
CA ILE A 232 30.41 -6.77 15.77
C ILE A 232 31.75 -6.15 16.17
N SER A 233 32.75 -7.00 16.42
CA SER A 233 34.03 -6.60 17.00
C SER A 233 34.95 -5.81 16.06
N CYS A 234 34.64 -5.75 14.76
CA CYS A 234 35.42 -5.02 13.77
C CYS A 234 34.67 -3.79 13.23
N PRO A 235 35.39 -2.78 12.69
CA PRO A 235 34.80 -1.65 12.01
C PRO A 235 33.76 -2.04 10.95
N LEU A 236 32.56 -1.45 11.05
CA LEU A 236 31.44 -1.71 10.17
C LEU A 236 31.14 -0.50 9.29
N PHE A 237 31.00 -0.73 7.99
CA PHE A 237 30.65 0.29 7.02
C PHE A 237 29.41 -0.13 6.22
N GLN A 238 28.58 0.83 5.85
CA GLN A 238 27.57 0.62 4.81
C GLN A 238 27.96 1.33 3.54
N ASN A 239 28.00 0.60 2.43
CA ASN A 239 28.14 1.13 1.10
C ASN A 239 26.74 1.30 0.47
N CYS A 240 26.35 2.55 0.21
CA CYS A 240 25.04 2.88 -0.37
C CYS A 240 25.12 4.01 -1.41
N GLY A 241 24.14 4.07 -2.31
CA GLY A 241 24.04 4.98 -3.43
C GLY A 241 24.40 4.31 -4.77
N THR A 242 23.87 4.87 -5.85
CA THR A 242 24.09 4.36 -7.20
C THR A 242 25.03 5.25 -8.01
N LYS A 243 25.81 4.62 -8.90
CA LYS A 243 26.71 5.28 -9.86
C LYS A 243 27.65 6.29 -9.16
N ASN A 244 27.52 7.58 -9.46
CA ASN A 244 28.40 8.63 -8.97
C ASN A 244 28.02 9.13 -7.56
N ARG A 245 27.02 8.51 -6.90
CA ARG A 245 26.53 8.89 -5.56
C ARG A 245 26.81 7.82 -4.50
N VAL A 246 27.74 6.90 -4.80
CA VAL A 246 28.21 5.88 -3.87
C VAL A 246 28.86 6.56 -2.65
N ARG A 247 28.46 6.13 -1.45
CA ARG A 247 28.91 6.65 -0.16
C ARG A 247 29.22 5.49 0.76
N TYR A 248 30.32 5.61 1.49
CA TYR A 248 30.66 4.71 2.59
C TYR A 248 30.32 5.40 3.91
N LEU A 249 29.32 4.87 4.60
CA LEU A 249 28.91 5.32 5.91
C LEU A 249 29.65 4.51 6.96
N ASP A 250 30.47 5.19 7.76
CA ASP A 250 31.17 4.62 8.91
C ASP A 250 30.17 4.46 10.06
N ILE A 251 29.72 3.22 10.28
CA ILE A 251 28.66 2.91 11.26
C ILE A 251 29.19 3.10 12.68
N THR A 252 30.47 2.80 12.91
CA THR A 252 31.14 3.03 14.20
C THR A 252 31.11 4.50 14.59
N LYS A 253 31.48 5.41 13.66
CA LYS A 253 31.38 6.86 13.90
C LYS A 253 29.94 7.34 14.03
N LEU A 254 29.02 6.77 13.27
CA LEU A 254 27.61 7.13 13.36
C LEU A 254 27.02 6.76 14.72
N ARG A 255 27.37 5.58 15.27
CA ARG A 255 27.01 5.19 16.64
C ARG A 255 27.58 6.16 17.67
N GLN A 256 28.85 6.54 17.55
CA GLN A 256 29.47 7.53 18.45
C GLN A 256 28.74 8.88 18.42
N ALA A 257 28.31 9.32 17.24
CA ALA A 257 27.57 10.58 17.09
C ALA A 257 26.13 10.52 17.60
N LEU A 258 25.46 9.36 17.47
CA LEU A 258 24.07 9.17 17.91
C LEU A 258 23.94 8.80 19.40
N GLY A 259 24.95 8.14 19.95
CA GLY A 259 24.97 7.61 21.32
C GLY A 259 24.31 6.24 21.44
N ASP A 260 24.79 5.45 22.41
CA ASP A 260 24.36 4.07 22.64
C ASP A 260 22.86 3.94 22.95
N CYS A 261 22.28 4.92 23.67
CA CYS A 261 20.87 4.88 24.02
C CYS A 261 19.97 4.91 22.78
N VAL A 262 20.32 5.72 21.76
CA VAL A 262 19.60 5.76 20.50
C VAL A 262 19.82 4.47 19.73
N CYS A 263 21.06 4.03 19.54
CA CYS A 263 21.36 2.82 18.77
C CYS A 263 20.70 1.56 19.36
N ASN A 264 20.67 1.43 20.68
CA ASN A 264 20.00 0.31 21.35
C ASN A 264 18.46 0.40 21.27
N ALA A 265 17.91 1.60 21.04
CA ALA A 265 16.48 1.81 20.81
C ALA A 265 16.06 1.56 19.34
N VAL A 266 17.01 1.59 18.39
CA VAL A 266 16.69 1.48 16.96
C VAL A 266 16.00 0.17 16.63
N ILE A 267 16.42 -0.96 17.21
CA ILE A 267 15.85 -2.27 16.89
C ILE A 267 14.37 -2.38 17.32
N GLY A 268 14.03 -1.92 18.51
CA GLY A 268 12.64 -1.90 18.98
C GLY A 268 11.77 -0.97 18.12
N MET A 269 12.31 0.18 17.72
CA MET A 269 11.61 1.11 16.83
C MET A 269 11.43 0.57 15.42
N TYR A 270 12.46 -0.08 14.87
CA TYR A 270 12.42 -0.75 13.58
C TYR A 270 11.28 -1.76 13.55
N ALA A 271 11.23 -2.67 14.53
CA ALA A 271 10.17 -3.65 14.65
C ALA A 271 8.77 -2.99 14.81
N TYR A 272 8.64 -2.00 15.71
CA TYR A 272 7.34 -1.39 16.00
C TYR A 272 6.75 -0.55 14.85
N THR A 273 7.59 0.08 14.05
CA THR A 273 7.14 0.97 12.95
C THR A 273 6.91 0.23 11.63
N GLY A 274 7.15 -1.09 11.63
CA GLY A 274 6.99 -2.00 10.50
C GLY A 274 8.33 -2.45 9.96
N CYS A 275 8.68 -3.72 10.22
CA CYS A 275 9.58 -4.52 9.38
C CYS A 275 8.76 -5.26 8.29
N ASP A 276 9.40 -5.96 7.37
CA ASP A 276 8.71 -6.65 6.25
C ASP A 276 7.63 -7.64 6.70
N THR A 277 7.69 -8.11 7.96
CA THR A 277 6.72 -9.03 8.58
C THR A 277 5.60 -8.34 9.37
N LEU A 278 5.68 -7.04 9.64
CA LEU A 278 4.71 -6.28 10.45
C LEU A 278 4.06 -5.16 9.63
N SER A 279 2.78 -4.86 9.91
CA SER A 279 2.07 -3.77 9.25
C SER A 279 2.76 -2.43 9.53
N ALA A 280 3.06 -1.67 8.49
CA ALA A 280 3.67 -0.35 8.60
C ALA A 280 2.61 0.74 8.87
N PHE A 281 3.02 1.81 9.55
CA PHE A 281 2.18 3.00 9.73
C PHE A 281 2.17 3.83 8.43
N THR A 282 1.00 3.92 7.78
CA THR A 282 0.85 4.61 6.49
C THR A 282 1.38 6.05 6.55
N GLY A 283 2.32 6.37 5.65
CA GLY A 283 2.90 7.72 5.56
C GLY A 283 3.73 8.15 6.77
N ARG A 284 4.07 7.23 7.69
CA ARG A 284 4.92 7.47 8.86
C ARG A 284 6.17 6.60 8.79
N GLY A 285 7.11 7.00 7.93
CA GLY A 285 8.35 6.25 7.71
C GLY A 285 9.31 6.24 8.89
N LYS A 286 10.22 5.26 8.90
CA LYS A 286 11.25 4.99 9.92
C LYS A 286 12.12 6.20 10.25
N LEU A 287 12.41 7.05 9.27
CA LEU A 287 13.15 8.30 9.48
C LEU A 287 12.44 9.26 10.46
N ARG A 288 11.10 9.34 10.39
CA ARG A 288 10.32 10.20 11.29
C ARG A 288 10.32 9.64 12.71
N ALA A 289 10.21 8.32 12.84
CA ALA A 289 10.31 7.62 14.11
C ALA A 289 11.71 7.79 14.75
N LEU A 290 12.77 7.60 13.97
CA LEU A 290 14.16 7.81 14.42
C LEU A 290 14.37 9.24 14.94
N LYS A 291 13.91 10.25 14.19
CA LYS A 291 13.98 11.66 14.64
C LYS A 291 13.27 11.91 15.97
N LEU A 292 12.19 11.18 16.25
CA LEU A 292 11.44 11.33 17.49
C LEU A 292 12.20 10.70 18.68
N ILE A 293 12.83 9.54 18.47
CA ILE A 293 13.67 8.87 19.48
C ILE A 293 14.93 9.68 19.77
N MET A 294 15.59 10.22 18.74
CA MET A 294 16.78 11.07 18.91
C MET A 294 16.53 12.31 19.79
N ARG A 295 15.27 12.74 19.94
CA ARG A 295 14.89 13.94 20.70
C ARG A 295 14.28 13.63 22.07
N SER A 296 14.10 12.37 22.41
CA SER A 296 13.37 11.97 23.61
C SER A 296 14.02 10.77 24.28
N GLU A 297 14.71 11.03 25.40
CA GLU A 297 15.27 9.98 26.26
C GLU A 297 14.18 9.02 26.76
N HIS A 298 12.97 9.53 26.99
CA HIS A 298 11.82 8.72 27.34
C HIS A 298 11.52 7.67 26.27
N PHE A 299 11.49 8.06 24.99
CA PHE A 299 11.23 7.10 23.90
C PHE A 299 12.43 6.19 23.64
N GLN A 300 13.66 6.65 23.85
CA GLN A 300 14.84 5.76 23.82
C GLN A 300 14.67 4.62 24.82
N GLU A 301 14.28 4.92 26.07
CA GLU A 301 14.08 3.91 27.10
C GLU A 301 12.92 2.95 26.78
N VAL A 302 11.81 3.47 26.23
CA VAL A 302 10.67 2.65 25.78
C VAL A 302 11.11 1.63 24.73
N PHE A 303 11.81 2.07 23.69
CA PHE A 303 12.20 1.17 22.61
C PHE A 303 13.39 0.28 22.93
N ARG A 304 14.24 0.66 23.89
CA ARG A 304 15.25 -0.25 24.45
C ARG A 304 14.60 -1.43 25.17
N LYS A 305 13.51 -1.18 25.90
CA LYS A 305 12.75 -2.21 26.63
C LYS A 305 11.88 -3.08 25.72
N LEU A 306 11.45 -2.54 24.58
CA LEU A 306 10.60 -3.27 23.65
C LEU A 306 11.33 -4.48 23.06
N GLY A 307 10.75 -5.67 23.25
CA GLY A 307 11.33 -6.94 22.77
C GLY A 307 12.31 -7.61 23.74
N GLN A 308 12.61 -6.99 24.90
CA GLN A 308 13.46 -7.62 25.93
C GLN A 308 12.71 -8.70 26.74
N SER A 309 11.39 -8.59 26.86
CA SER A 309 10.56 -9.50 27.66
C SER A 309 9.57 -10.30 26.83
N GLY A 310 9.27 -11.51 27.33
CA GLY A 310 8.17 -12.43 26.94
C GLY A 310 6.86 -11.73 26.56
N GLU A 311 6.51 -10.78 27.41
CA GLU A 311 5.20 -10.17 27.49
C GLU A 311 5.33 -8.66 27.41
N LEU A 312 4.33 -8.04 26.76
CA LEU A 312 4.21 -6.59 26.69
C LEU A 312 3.45 -6.10 27.91
N SER A 313 4.12 -5.36 28.80
CA SER A 313 3.45 -4.77 29.96
C SER A 313 2.49 -3.65 29.55
N MET A 314 1.39 -3.48 30.29
CA MET A 314 0.43 -2.40 30.04
C MET A 314 1.07 -1.01 30.14
N ASP A 315 2.04 -0.82 31.04
CA ASP A 315 2.79 0.43 31.16
C ASP A 315 3.67 0.69 29.93
N LEU A 316 4.37 -0.32 29.43
CA LEU A 316 5.18 -0.18 28.21
C LEU A 316 4.28 0.09 27.00
N PHE A 317 3.14 -0.60 26.90
CA PHE A 317 2.17 -0.37 25.84
C PHE A 317 1.60 1.05 25.87
N LYS A 318 1.24 1.57 27.06
CA LYS A 318 0.79 2.96 27.20
C LYS A 318 1.82 3.97 26.69
N LYS A 319 3.12 3.72 26.93
CA LYS A 319 4.19 4.59 26.41
C LYS A 319 4.37 4.46 24.89
N LEU A 320 4.15 3.27 24.32
CA LEU A 320 4.11 3.08 22.87
C LEU A 320 2.91 3.80 22.23
N GLN A 321 1.78 3.87 22.94
CA GLN A 321 0.64 4.68 22.52
C GLN A 321 1.00 6.17 22.46
N ALA A 322 1.64 6.69 23.51
CA ALA A 322 2.15 8.06 23.53
C ALA A 322 3.11 8.36 22.37
N PHE A 323 4.03 7.43 22.08
CA PHE A 323 4.91 7.53 20.92
C PHE A 323 4.13 7.61 19.61
N THR A 324 3.16 6.71 19.41
CA THR A 324 2.33 6.68 18.20
C THR A 324 1.53 7.97 18.02
N CYS A 325 0.94 8.51 19.08
CA CYS A 325 0.25 9.81 19.05
C CYS A 325 1.18 10.92 18.53
N LYS A 326 2.41 11.00 19.07
CA LYS A 326 3.43 11.97 18.64
C LYS A 326 3.94 11.72 17.22
N LEU A 327 4.01 10.45 16.80
CA LEU A 327 4.40 10.08 15.44
C LEU A 327 3.42 10.62 14.40
N TYR A 328 2.12 10.64 14.70
CA TYR A 328 1.10 11.21 13.80
C TYR A 328 1.07 12.74 13.87
N THR A 329 1.03 13.31 15.07
CA THR A 329 0.93 14.76 15.27
C THR A 329 1.78 15.22 16.47
N ALA A 330 2.76 16.08 16.22
CA ALA A 330 3.68 16.56 17.26
C ALA A 330 2.95 17.35 18.37
N SER A 331 1.91 18.12 18.00
CA SER A 331 1.05 18.88 18.91
C SER A 331 0.01 18.03 19.64
N MET A 332 -0.04 16.71 19.41
CA MET A 332 -0.99 15.84 20.09
C MET A 332 -0.74 15.85 21.60
N THR A 333 -1.77 16.17 22.38
CA THR A 333 -1.70 16.24 23.85
C THR A 333 -2.13 14.93 24.51
N THR A 334 -2.94 14.12 23.82
CA THR A 334 -3.34 12.80 24.32
C THR A 334 -2.23 11.77 24.10
N GLU A 335 -2.11 10.86 25.06
CA GLU A 335 -1.26 9.67 24.99
C GLU A 335 -2.05 8.41 24.62
N ASP A 336 -3.37 8.52 24.51
CA ASP A 336 -4.26 7.42 24.11
C ASP A 336 -4.51 7.47 22.60
N ILE A 337 -4.22 6.34 21.94
CA ILE A 337 -4.27 6.22 20.48
C ILE A 337 -5.71 6.40 19.94
N ASN A 338 -6.72 5.83 20.62
CA ASN A 338 -8.11 5.89 20.15
C ASN A 338 -8.65 7.32 20.26
N THR A 339 -8.29 8.02 21.33
CA THR A 339 -8.56 9.44 21.51
C THR A 339 -7.86 10.27 20.44
N ALA A 340 -6.59 9.97 20.13
CA ALA A 340 -5.85 10.64 19.05
C ALA A 340 -6.51 10.43 17.68
N ARG A 341 -6.97 9.21 17.37
CA ARG A 341 -7.74 8.90 16.16
C ARG A 341 -9.00 9.76 16.06
N HIS A 342 -9.79 9.81 17.14
CA HIS A 342 -11.02 10.61 17.17
C HIS A 342 -10.73 12.10 16.99
N GLN A 343 -9.74 12.65 17.71
CA GLN A 343 -9.36 14.06 17.59
C GLN A 343 -8.91 14.43 16.17
N LEU A 344 -8.11 13.57 15.52
CA LEU A 344 -7.65 13.80 14.14
C LEU A 344 -8.80 13.75 13.14
N PHE A 345 -9.72 12.79 13.29
CA PHE A 345 -10.90 12.68 12.45
C PHE A 345 -11.78 13.93 12.55
N CYS A 346 -12.04 14.41 13.78
CA CYS A 346 -12.80 15.62 14.02
C CYS A 346 -12.10 16.88 13.46
N ALA A 347 -10.79 17.00 13.66
CA ALA A 347 -10.02 18.16 13.21
C ALA A 347 -9.98 18.33 11.68
N GLN A 348 -10.20 17.24 10.93
CA GLN A 348 -10.23 17.24 9.46
C GLN A 348 -11.66 17.04 8.92
N CYS A 349 -12.68 17.34 9.72
CA CYS A 349 -14.10 17.27 9.33
C CYS A 349 -14.54 15.93 8.69
N GLY A 350 -13.86 14.83 9.01
CA GLY A 350 -14.15 13.51 8.45
C GLY A 350 -13.65 13.27 7.02
N GLU A 351 -12.81 14.16 6.47
CA GLU A 351 -12.23 14.02 5.12
C GLU A 351 -10.99 13.11 5.07
N LEU A 352 -10.50 12.63 6.23
CA LEU A 352 -9.37 11.71 6.30
C LEU A 352 -9.78 10.27 5.97
N GLU A 353 -9.00 9.63 5.11
CA GLU A 353 -9.06 8.19 4.91
C GLU A 353 -8.60 7.45 6.18
N SER A 354 -9.18 6.28 6.45
CA SER A 354 -8.86 5.49 7.66
C SER A 354 -7.37 5.17 7.78
N SER A 355 -6.69 5.00 6.64
CA SER A 355 -5.25 4.74 6.56
C SER A 355 -4.38 5.90 7.04
N GLN A 356 -4.91 7.13 7.08
CA GLN A 356 -4.18 8.33 7.50
C GLN A 356 -4.28 8.60 9.02
N LEU A 357 -5.15 7.86 9.71
CA LEU A 357 -5.32 7.92 11.16
C LEU A 357 -4.33 6.97 11.88
N PRO A 358 -3.94 7.25 13.14
CA PRO A 358 -3.17 6.31 13.97
C PRO A 358 -3.80 4.92 13.97
N PRO A 359 -3.09 3.79 14.07
CA PRO A 359 -3.73 2.46 14.20
C PRO A 359 -4.72 2.43 15.37
N CYS A 360 -5.74 1.58 15.40
CA CYS A 360 -6.48 1.39 16.65
C CYS A 360 -5.63 0.63 17.69
N GLU A 361 -6.04 0.63 18.95
CA GLU A 361 -5.31 -0.04 20.03
C GLU A 361 -4.99 -1.51 19.72
N SER A 362 -5.96 -2.28 19.22
CA SER A 362 -5.73 -3.69 18.84
C SER A 362 -4.68 -3.85 17.75
N SER A 363 -4.70 -2.98 16.73
CA SER A 363 -3.69 -2.97 15.67
C SER A 363 -2.31 -2.53 16.20
N ALA A 364 -2.25 -1.58 17.12
CA ALA A 364 -1.01 -1.15 17.74
C ALA A 364 -0.38 -2.25 18.61
N THR A 365 -1.20 -3.04 19.30
CA THR A 365 -0.73 -4.22 20.04
C THR A 365 -0.16 -5.28 19.10
N SER A 366 -0.79 -5.51 17.93
CA SER A 366 -0.26 -6.47 16.95
C SER A 366 1.05 -6.04 16.29
N ALA A 367 1.36 -4.74 16.29
CA ALA A 367 2.64 -4.21 15.81
C ALA A 367 3.77 -4.36 16.85
N CYS A 368 3.46 -4.71 18.10
CA CYS A 368 4.48 -4.96 19.11
C CYS A 368 5.15 -6.32 18.84
N PRO A 369 6.47 -6.37 18.65
CA PRO A 369 7.17 -7.63 18.43
C PRO A 369 6.96 -8.53 19.65
N LYS A 370 6.46 -9.75 19.42
CA LYS A 370 6.58 -10.82 20.41
C LYS A 370 8.06 -11.22 20.48
N PRO A 371 8.56 -11.71 21.62
CA PRO A 371 9.90 -12.26 21.70
C PRO A 371 9.92 -13.60 20.96
N SER A 372 10.03 -13.55 19.64
CA SER A 372 10.69 -14.61 18.92
C SER A 372 12.18 -14.47 19.24
N ARG A 373 12.69 -15.40 20.04
CA ARG A 373 14.10 -15.79 20.01
C ARG A 373 14.48 -16.04 18.54
N ALA A 374 15.03 -15.05 17.82
CA ALA A 374 15.77 -15.23 16.56
C ALA A 374 16.17 -13.90 15.84
N TRP A 375 16.40 -12.77 16.53
CA TRP A 375 17.03 -11.63 15.82
C TRP A 375 18.53 -11.88 15.59
N LEU A 376 19.15 -12.61 16.50
CA LEU A 376 20.41 -13.31 16.32
C LEU A 376 20.21 -14.66 17.03
N GLY A 377 20.55 -15.77 16.39
CA GLY A 377 20.59 -17.07 17.07
C GLY A 377 21.51 -16.98 18.27
N GLN A 378 20.95 -16.73 19.46
CA GLN A 378 21.65 -17.07 20.69
C GLN A 378 21.63 -18.59 20.78
N LYS A 379 22.85 -19.14 20.90
CA LYS A 379 23.15 -20.56 21.10
C LYS A 379 22.21 -21.24 22.09
#